data_AF-A0A2V7VYF9-F1
#
_entry.id   AF-A0A2V7VYF9-F1
#
_cell.length_a   1.000
_cell.length_b   1.000
_cell.length_c   1.000
_cell.angle_alpha   90.00
_cell.angle_beta   90.00
_cell.angle_gamma   90.00
#
_symmetry.space_group_name_H-M   'P 1'
#
loop_
_entity.id
_entity.type
_entity.pdbx_description
1 polymer ?
#
loop_
_entity_poly.entity_id
_entity_poly.type
_entity_poly.pdbx_seq_one_letter_code
_entity_poly.pdbx_strand_id
1 'polypeptide(L)'
;MRFVFTPVLILTIVACGGGSTPTAPATPPPTAAPAPTPSVNPFAAACGVPLPAFADSYGFGVKVQLEPTPGKKVLNASPLVKNADYCSAAGFGSRAICNTRSEDSPQRVACDNYLSGMSDQGMPGPNWFQDVDDRGTLVKCGAPNTTCELKPENAYLLDVYAPGSYVACGGKGSPGTCGVCVLAPSAWGVIHRNPSGLCGLS
;
A
#
# COMPACT_ATOMS: atom_id res chain seq x y z
N MET A 1 6.88 -23.49 61.82
CA MET A 1 6.78 -24.43 62.95
C MET A 1 7.22 -25.80 62.45
N ARG A 2 8.27 -26.35 63.08
CA ARG A 2 8.67 -27.77 63.20
C ARG A 2 9.02 -28.63 61.96
N PHE A 3 10.31 -29.00 61.95
CA PHE A 3 11.00 -30.15 61.33
C PHE A 3 10.35 -31.53 61.61
N VAL A 4 10.61 -32.55 60.76
CA VAL A 4 11.07 -33.96 61.04
C VAL A 4 11.26 -34.67 59.66
N PHE A 5 12.46 -35.02 59.16
CA PHE A 5 13.32 -36.23 59.32
C PHE A 5 12.72 -37.64 58.98
N THR A 6 13.16 -38.19 57.83
CA THR A 6 13.47 -39.58 57.32
C THR A 6 13.29 -40.79 58.29
N PRO A 7 12.95 -42.07 57.92
CA PRO A 7 13.68 -42.92 56.92
C PRO A 7 12.98 -44.12 56.18
N VAL A 8 13.63 -44.55 55.07
CA VAL A 8 13.93 -45.90 54.51
C VAL A 8 12.99 -47.13 54.77
N LEU A 9 12.58 -47.86 53.70
CA LEU A 9 12.78 -49.33 53.55
C LEU A 9 12.50 -49.86 52.11
N ILE A 10 13.36 -50.79 51.66
CA ILE A 10 13.36 -51.51 50.36
C ILE A 10 12.40 -52.71 50.39
N LEU A 11 11.73 -53.05 49.28
CA LEU A 11 11.36 -54.43 48.92
C LEU A 11 11.07 -54.57 47.42
N THR A 12 11.83 -55.46 46.77
CA THR A 12 11.65 -55.96 45.40
C THR A 12 10.55 -57.03 45.33
N ILE A 13 9.74 -57.03 44.28
CA ILE A 13 9.16 -58.25 43.70
C ILE A 13 8.91 -58.06 42.20
N VAL A 14 9.43 -59.02 41.44
CA VAL A 14 9.17 -59.25 40.01
C VAL A 14 7.75 -59.81 39.86
N ALA A 15 7.00 -59.31 38.88
CA ALA A 15 5.92 -60.07 38.25
C ALA A 15 5.72 -59.61 36.80
N CYS A 16 6.17 -60.45 35.86
CA CYS A 16 5.69 -60.46 34.49
C CYS A 16 4.20 -60.83 34.48
N GLY A 17 3.37 -60.00 33.84
CA GLY A 17 1.97 -60.32 33.57
C GLY A 17 1.52 -59.54 32.35
N GLY A 18 1.40 -60.25 31.22
CA GLY A 18 1.07 -59.66 29.92
C GLY A 18 -0.38 -59.19 29.83
N GLY A 19 -0.57 -58.14 29.02
CA GLY A 19 -1.87 -57.58 28.68
C GLY A 19 -1.72 -56.62 27.51
N SER A 20 -1.81 -57.16 26.30
CA SER A 20 -1.66 -56.44 25.04
C SER A 20 -2.81 -55.46 24.83
N THR A 21 -2.58 -54.15 24.97
CA THR A 21 -3.50 -53.13 24.47
C THR A 21 -3.19 -52.84 23.01
N PRO A 22 -4.18 -52.88 22.08
CA PRO A 22 -3.93 -52.54 20.69
C PRO A 22 -3.61 -51.04 20.60
N THR A 23 -2.42 -50.71 20.10
CA THR A 23 -2.06 -49.33 19.79
C THR A 23 -2.78 -48.93 18.51
N ALA A 24 -3.70 -47.97 18.59
CA ALA A 24 -4.36 -47.41 17.42
C ALA A 24 -3.31 -46.73 16.51
N PRO A 25 -3.41 -46.84 15.17
CA PRO A 25 -2.51 -46.15 14.27
C PRO A 25 -2.61 -44.63 14.47
N ALA A 26 -1.47 -43.95 14.60
CA ALA A 26 -1.42 -42.50 14.70
C ALA A 26 -2.02 -41.86 13.43
N THR A 27 -3.00 -40.97 13.61
CA THR A 27 -3.55 -40.16 12.52
C THR A 27 -2.42 -39.29 11.94
N PRO A 28 -2.17 -39.30 10.62
CA PRO A 28 -1.17 -38.43 10.04
C PRO A 28 -1.54 -36.95 10.30
N PRO A 29 -0.54 -36.08 10.56
CA PRO A 29 -0.81 -34.67 10.78
C PRO A 29 -1.51 -34.07 9.54
N PRO A 30 -2.43 -33.10 9.72
CA PRO A 30 -3.10 -32.46 8.60
C PRO A 30 -2.05 -31.87 7.65
N THR A 31 -2.09 -32.28 6.40
CA THR A 31 -1.27 -31.69 5.33
C THR A 31 -1.49 -30.19 5.33
N ALA A 32 -0.42 -29.42 5.51
CA ALA A 32 -0.49 -27.97 5.42
C ALA A 32 -1.13 -27.58 4.08
N ALA A 33 -2.16 -26.73 4.13
CA ALA A 33 -2.76 -26.19 2.92
C ALA A 33 -1.65 -25.56 2.06
N PRO A 34 -1.64 -25.76 0.73
CA PRO A 34 -0.68 -25.12 -0.13
C PRO A 34 -0.66 -23.62 0.13
N ALA A 35 0.54 -23.05 0.32
CA ALA A 35 0.67 -21.61 0.40
C ALA A 35 0.03 -20.98 -0.85
N PRO A 36 -0.73 -19.87 -0.71
CA PRO A 36 -1.33 -19.23 -1.86
C PRO A 36 -0.22 -18.88 -2.85
N THR A 37 -0.36 -19.37 -4.09
CA THR A 37 0.53 -18.99 -5.20
C THR A 37 0.57 -17.46 -5.26
N PRO A 38 1.76 -16.82 -5.34
CA PRO A 38 1.84 -15.39 -5.55
C PRO A 38 0.98 -15.03 -6.76
N SER A 39 -0.08 -14.25 -6.53
CA SER A 39 -0.90 -13.74 -7.61
C SER A 39 0.03 -12.88 -8.48
N VAL A 40 0.30 -13.33 -9.71
CA VAL A 40 1.00 -12.53 -10.71
C VAL A 40 0.21 -11.24 -10.85
N ASN A 41 0.84 -10.10 -10.58
CA ASN A 41 0.20 -8.80 -10.74
C ASN A 41 -0.28 -8.68 -12.20
N PRO A 42 -1.59 -8.52 -12.46
CA PRO A 42 -2.17 -8.64 -13.79
C PRO A 42 -1.68 -7.56 -14.77
N PHE A 43 -1.06 -6.50 -14.25
CA PHE A 43 -0.56 -5.38 -15.05
C PHE A 43 0.89 -5.57 -15.51
N ALA A 44 1.62 -6.54 -14.97
CA ALA A 44 3.05 -6.71 -15.24
C ALA A 44 3.36 -6.90 -16.72
N ALA A 45 2.62 -7.79 -17.39
CA ALA A 45 2.82 -8.07 -18.81
C ALA A 45 2.56 -6.84 -19.69
N ALA A 46 1.51 -6.08 -19.38
CA ALA A 46 1.14 -4.87 -20.14
C ALA A 46 2.06 -3.67 -19.85
N CYS A 47 2.67 -3.61 -18.66
CA CYS A 47 3.68 -2.60 -18.35
C CYS A 47 4.96 -2.78 -19.20
N GLY A 48 5.29 -4.03 -19.53
CA GLY A 48 6.43 -4.38 -20.35
C GLY A 48 7.77 -4.14 -19.65
N VAL A 49 8.81 -3.91 -20.46
CA VAL A 49 10.21 -3.83 -20.01
C VAL A 49 10.74 -2.40 -20.18
N PRO A 50 11.51 -1.85 -19.22
CA PRO A 50 11.82 -2.45 -17.92
C PRO A 50 10.61 -2.43 -16.99
N LEU A 51 10.35 -3.53 -16.29
CA LEU A 51 9.32 -3.57 -15.25
C LEU A 51 9.90 -2.89 -13.99
N PRO A 52 9.21 -1.92 -13.36
CA PRO A 52 9.71 -1.30 -12.14
C PRO A 52 9.77 -2.34 -11.02
N ALA A 53 10.82 -2.31 -10.21
CA ALA A 53 10.88 -3.17 -9.03
C ALA A 53 10.07 -2.56 -7.89
N PHE A 54 9.35 -3.41 -7.15
CA PHE A 54 8.62 -2.99 -5.96
C PHE A 54 9.52 -2.40 -4.86
N ALA A 55 10.76 -2.86 -4.76
CA ALA A 55 11.76 -2.31 -3.83
C ALA A 55 12.15 -0.86 -4.15
N ASP A 56 11.96 -0.43 -5.41
CA ASP A 56 12.29 0.91 -5.88
C ASP A 56 11.08 1.86 -5.84
N SER A 57 9.93 1.39 -5.35
CA SER A 57 8.74 2.24 -5.18
C SER A 57 9.04 3.36 -4.19
N TYR A 58 8.88 4.59 -4.64
CA TYR A 58 9.20 5.78 -3.85
C TYR A 58 7.95 6.47 -3.27
N GLY A 59 6.76 5.96 -3.58
CA GLY A 59 5.49 6.58 -3.20
C GLY A 59 4.79 7.22 -4.39
N PHE A 60 4.05 8.29 -4.15
CA PHE A 60 3.26 8.98 -5.16
C PHE A 60 3.67 10.45 -5.29
N GLY A 61 3.87 10.91 -6.51
CA GLY A 61 3.84 12.33 -6.83
C GLY A 61 2.39 12.76 -6.95
N VAL A 62 1.96 13.67 -6.08
CA VAL A 62 0.60 14.22 -6.11
C VAL A 62 0.65 15.66 -6.60
N LYS A 63 -0.21 16.01 -7.56
CA LYS A 63 -0.34 17.35 -8.12
C LYS A 63 -1.80 17.78 -8.20
N VAL A 64 -2.06 19.09 -8.21
CA VAL A 64 -3.38 19.60 -8.62
C VAL A 64 -3.46 19.53 -10.14
N GLN A 65 -4.34 18.67 -10.64
CA GLN A 65 -4.58 18.45 -12.06
C GLN A 65 -5.51 19.51 -12.64
N LEU A 66 -6.58 19.86 -11.92
CA LEU A 66 -7.60 20.82 -12.37
C LEU A 66 -8.17 21.63 -11.21
N GLU A 67 -8.68 22.82 -11.54
CA GLU A 67 -9.42 23.70 -10.62
C GLU A 67 -10.74 24.11 -11.29
N PRO A 68 -11.74 23.21 -11.31
CA PRO A 68 -12.98 23.45 -12.05
C PRO A 68 -13.79 24.62 -11.49
N THR A 69 -13.66 24.92 -10.19
CA THR A 69 -14.27 26.09 -9.53
C THR A 69 -13.33 26.62 -8.44
N PRO A 70 -13.49 27.88 -7.96
CA PRO A 70 -12.64 28.44 -6.91
C PRO A 70 -12.63 27.67 -5.57
N GLY A 71 -13.66 26.86 -5.31
CA GLY A 71 -13.81 26.05 -4.10
C GLY A 71 -13.61 24.55 -4.32
N LYS A 72 -13.03 24.14 -5.45
CA LYS A 72 -12.78 22.75 -5.78
C LYS A 72 -11.46 22.58 -6.51
N LYS A 73 -10.66 21.62 -6.08
CA LYS A 73 -9.48 21.16 -6.82
C LYS A 73 -9.61 19.66 -7.10
N VAL A 74 -9.02 19.23 -8.20
CA VAL A 74 -8.88 17.82 -8.55
C VAL A 74 -7.42 17.46 -8.44
N LEU A 75 -7.06 16.58 -7.50
CA LEU A 75 -5.72 16.05 -7.38
C LEU A 75 -5.54 14.85 -8.30
N ASN A 76 -4.32 14.65 -8.78
CA ASN A 76 -3.88 13.46 -9.47
C ASN A 76 -2.65 12.88 -8.77
N ALA A 77 -2.63 11.57 -8.56
CA ALA A 77 -1.47 10.83 -8.07
C ALA A 77 -0.80 10.06 -9.21
N SER A 78 0.53 10.05 -9.20
CA SER A 78 1.37 9.24 -10.09
C SER A 78 2.39 8.46 -9.26
N PRO A 79 2.49 7.13 -9.39
CA PRO A 79 3.49 6.36 -8.69
C PRO A 79 4.90 6.73 -9.16
N LEU A 80 5.83 6.83 -8.22
CA LEU A 80 7.22 7.21 -8.45
C LEU A 80 8.16 6.04 -8.18
N VAL A 81 9.21 5.96 -8.98
CA VAL A 81 10.29 4.98 -8.86
C VAL A 81 11.58 5.72 -8.55
N LYS A 82 12.33 5.27 -7.54
CA LYS A 82 13.65 5.79 -7.19
C LYS A 82 14.75 4.81 -7.58
N ASN A 83 15.07 4.81 -8.88
CA ASN A 83 16.16 4.01 -9.43
C ASN A 83 16.66 4.68 -10.72
N ALA A 84 17.91 5.14 -10.73
CA ALA A 84 18.47 5.88 -11.87
C ALA A 84 18.59 5.01 -13.14
N ASP A 85 18.92 3.73 -13.00
CA ASP A 85 19.05 2.81 -14.14
C ASP A 85 17.68 2.53 -14.76
N TYR A 86 16.67 2.27 -13.92
CA TYR A 86 15.29 2.15 -14.37
C TYR A 86 14.82 3.44 -15.04
N CYS A 87 15.04 4.60 -14.43
CA CYS A 87 14.59 5.87 -14.97
C CYS A 87 15.24 6.18 -16.32
N SER A 88 16.54 5.90 -16.47
CA SER A 88 17.23 6.02 -17.75
C SER A 88 16.64 5.08 -18.79
N ALA A 89 16.44 3.80 -18.45
CA ALA A 89 15.86 2.80 -19.34
C ALA A 89 14.38 3.07 -19.70
N ALA A 90 13.64 3.75 -18.82
CA ALA A 90 12.26 4.18 -19.04
C ALA A 90 12.16 5.51 -19.83
N GLY A 91 13.29 6.08 -20.27
CA GLY A 91 13.32 7.26 -21.14
C GLY A 91 13.43 8.61 -20.42
N PHE A 92 13.72 8.62 -19.12
CA PHE A 92 13.84 9.85 -18.32
C PHE A 92 15.28 10.39 -18.20
N GLY A 93 16.26 9.74 -18.81
CA GLY A 93 17.68 10.12 -18.71
C GLY A 93 18.24 9.91 -17.29
N SER A 94 19.05 10.84 -16.80
CA SER A 94 19.79 10.71 -15.53
C SER A 94 18.99 10.99 -14.26
N ARG A 95 17.65 10.95 -14.31
CA ARG A 95 16.81 11.22 -13.13
C ARG A 95 16.93 10.09 -12.11
N ALA A 96 17.19 10.43 -10.85
CA ALA A 96 17.19 9.47 -9.75
C ALA A 96 15.79 9.03 -9.31
N ILE A 97 14.78 9.88 -9.55
CA ILE A 97 13.36 9.62 -9.30
C ILE A 97 12.57 10.00 -10.55
N CYS A 98 11.70 9.11 -11.00
CA CYS A 98 10.85 9.33 -12.17
C CYS A 98 9.47 8.69 -11.98
N ASN A 99 8.54 9.03 -12.87
CA ASN A 99 7.33 8.23 -13.02
C ASN A 99 7.66 6.87 -13.67
N THR A 100 6.70 5.96 -13.68
CA THR A 100 6.91 4.63 -14.29
C THR A 100 7.15 4.68 -15.81
N ARG A 101 6.49 5.60 -16.52
CA ARG A 101 6.68 5.92 -17.95
C ARG A 101 6.42 7.39 -18.23
N SER A 102 6.80 7.89 -19.40
CA SER A 102 6.37 9.21 -19.88
C SER A 102 4.83 9.29 -19.99
N GLU A 103 4.26 10.49 -19.89
CA GLU A 103 2.79 10.67 -19.90
C GLU A 103 2.15 10.22 -21.23
N ASP A 104 2.90 10.24 -22.33
CA ASP A 104 2.49 9.83 -23.68
C ASP A 104 2.76 8.34 -24.00
N SER A 105 3.38 7.60 -23.09
CA SER A 105 3.69 6.19 -23.30
C SER A 105 2.42 5.33 -23.22
N PRO A 106 2.19 4.42 -24.19
CA PRO A 106 1.04 3.51 -24.14
C PRO A 106 1.11 2.52 -22.96
N GLN A 107 2.31 2.22 -22.46
CA GLN A 107 2.48 1.36 -21.28
C GLN A 107 2.22 2.09 -19.95
N ARG A 108 2.06 3.42 -19.96
CA ARG A 108 1.98 4.23 -18.74
C ARG A 108 0.90 3.74 -17.77
N VAL A 109 -0.32 3.54 -18.29
CA VAL A 109 -1.46 3.12 -17.47
C VAL A 109 -1.20 1.77 -16.81
N ALA A 110 -0.67 0.80 -17.56
CA ALA A 110 -0.37 -0.52 -17.03
C ALA A 110 0.76 -0.47 -15.99
N CYS A 111 1.81 0.31 -16.23
CA CYS A 111 2.91 0.45 -15.27
C CYS A 111 2.50 1.18 -13.99
N ASP A 112 1.67 2.22 -14.10
CA ASP A 112 1.13 2.89 -12.92
C ASP A 112 0.26 1.93 -12.11
N ASN A 113 -0.61 1.16 -12.78
CA ASN A 113 -1.45 0.15 -12.12
C ASN A 113 -0.62 -0.96 -11.47
N TYR A 114 0.46 -1.38 -12.13
CA TYR A 114 1.38 -2.37 -11.60
C TYR A 114 1.97 -1.92 -10.26
N LEU A 115 2.46 -0.68 -10.18
CA LEU A 115 3.07 -0.17 -8.95
C LEU A 115 2.04 0.27 -7.89
N SER A 116 0.88 0.74 -8.32
CA SER A 116 -0.16 1.27 -7.42
C SER A 116 -1.06 0.21 -6.83
N GLY A 117 -1.19 -0.96 -7.48
CA GLY A 117 -2.09 -2.03 -7.03
C GLY A 117 -3.57 -1.69 -7.21
N MET A 118 -4.41 -2.36 -6.43
CA MET A 118 -5.87 -2.19 -6.44
C MET A 118 -6.34 -1.43 -5.22
N SER A 119 -7.07 -0.33 -5.41
CA SER A 119 -7.70 0.42 -4.34
C SER A 119 -8.79 -0.40 -3.64
N ASP A 120 -9.25 0.08 -2.48
CA ASP A 120 -10.31 -0.60 -1.72
C ASP A 120 -11.67 -0.55 -2.45
N GLN A 121 -11.81 0.32 -3.46
CA GLN A 121 -12.98 0.37 -4.34
C GLN A 121 -12.92 -0.68 -5.46
N GLY A 122 -11.87 -1.50 -5.50
CA GLY A 122 -11.68 -2.54 -6.52
C GLY A 122 -11.18 -2.01 -7.86
N MET A 123 -10.70 -0.76 -7.90
CA MET A 123 -10.14 -0.15 -9.10
C MET A 123 -8.61 -0.13 -9.07
N PRO A 124 -7.93 -0.19 -10.22
CA PRO A 124 -6.49 0.04 -10.28
C PRO A 124 -6.15 1.47 -9.82
N GLY A 125 -5.21 1.61 -8.88
CA GLY A 125 -4.77 2.91 -8.36
C GLY A 125 -4.67 2.97 -6.84
N PRO A 126 -4.29 4.14 -6.29
CA PRO A 126 -4.08 4.33 -4.86
C PRO A 126 -5.39 4.38 -4.06
N ASN A 127 -5.24 4.29 -2.75
CA ASN A 127 -6.22 4.73 -1.77
C ASN A 127 -5.90 6.16 -1.33
N TRP A 128 -6.93 6.97 -1.11
CA TRP A 128 -6.79 8.36 -0.67
C TRP A 128 -7.23 8.58 0.77
N PHE A 129 -6.48 9.43 1.46
CA PHE A 129 -6.72 9.83 2.84
C PHE A 129 -6.54 11.34 2.98
N GLN A 130 -7.19 11.89 4.00
CA GLN A 130 -6.94 13.23 4.51
C GLN A 130 -6.32 13.13 5.89
N ASP A 131 -5.28 13.91 6.14
CA ASP A 131 -4.86 14.21 7.51
C ASP A 131 -5.84 15.24 8.09
N VAL A 132 -6.63 14.83 9.08
CA VAL A 132 -7.74 15.64 9.61
C VAL A 132 -7.35 16.50 10.81
N ASP A 133 -6.17 16.28 11.39
CA ASP A 133 -5.71 16.99 12.59
C ASP A 133 -4.31 17.59 12.46
N ASP A 134 -3.71 17.54 11.27
CA ASP A 134 -2.34 17.96 10.98
C ASP A 134 -1.29 17.29 11.89
N ARG A 135 -1.62 16.12 12.45
CA ARG A 135 -0.75 15.29 13.30
C ARG A 135 -0.54 13.90 12.72
N GLY A 136 -0.98 13.66 11.49
CA GLY A 136 -0.86 12.40 10.80
C GLY A 136 -2.06 11.46 11.01
N THR A 137 -3.18 11.93 11.57
CA THR A 137 -4.38 11.11 11.68
C THR A 137 -5.06 11.00 10.33
N LEU A 138 -4.75 9.92 9.61
CA LEU A 138 -5.28 9.66 8.27
C LEU A 138 -6.69 9.08 8.32
N VAL A 139 -7.65 9.81 7.75
CA VAL A 139 -9.02 9.36 7.53
C VAL A 139 -9.26 9.17 6.04
N LYS A 140 -9.90 8.06 5.65
CA LYS A 140 -10.17 7.76 4.25
C LYS A 140 -11.07 8.83 3.62
N CYS A 141 -10.69 9.34 2.46
CA CYS A 141 -11.53 10.31 1.74
C CYS A 141 -12.91 9.72 1.41
N GLY A 142 -13.95 10.53 1.50
CA GLY A 142 -15.35 10.10 1.42
C GLY A 142 -15.95 9.62 2.75
N ALA A 143 -15.16 9.54 3.83
CA ALA A 143 -15.69 9.32 5.17
C ALA A 143 -16.29 10.61 5.77
N PRO A 144 -17.17 10.52 6.77
CA PRO A 144 -17.69 11.68 7.47
C PRO A 144 -16.57 12.59 7.99
N ASN A 145 -16.80 13.91 7.93
CA ASN A 145 -15.86 14.96 8.36
C ASN A 145 -14.57 15.08 7.53
N THR A 146 -14.46 14.40 6.39
CA THR A 146 -13.42 14.70 5.40
C THR A 146 -13.92 15.76 4.41
N THR A 147 -12.98 16.50 3.83
CA THR A 147 -13.21 17.51 2.79
C THR A 147 -12.73 17.04 1.42
N CYS A 148 -12.73 15.72 1.21
CA CYS A 148 -12.31 15.08 -0.04
C CYS A 148 -13.24 13.95 -0.43
N GLU A 149 -13.42 13.75 -1.74
CA GLU A 149 -14.28 12.75 -2.32
C GLU A 149 -13.53 11.92 -3.37
N LEU A 150 -13.68 10.60 -3.25
CA LEU A 150 -13.12 9.65 -4.21
C LEU A 150 -13.86 9.75 -5.55
N LYS A 151 -13.11 9.62 -6.65
CA LYS A 151 -13.69 9.52 -8.00
C LYS A 151 -14.06 8.07 -8.33
N PRO A 152 -15.35 7.73 -8.50
CA PRO A 152 -15.76 6.36 -8.83
C PRO A 152 -15.28 5.88 -10.21
N GLU A 153 -14.92 6.80 -11.10
CA GLU A 153 -14.44 6.50 -12.45
C GLU A 153 -12.92 6.32 -12.54
N ASN A 154 -12.15 6.81 -11.57
CA ASN A 154 -10.68 6.80 -11.63
C ASN A 154 -10.02 6.98 -10.25
N ALA A 155 -9.45 5.92 -9.70
CA ALA A 155 -8.80 5.94 -8.37
C ALA A 155 -7.55 6.84 -8.29
N TYR A 156 -6.97 7.26 -9.41
CA TYR A 156 -5.84 8.21 -9.41
C TYR A 156 -6.27 9.66 -9.20
N LEU A 157 -7.57 9.94 -9.18
CA LEU A 157 -8.12 11.27 -9.02
C LEU A 157 -8.83 11.42 -7.67
N LEU A 158 -8.73 12.61 -7.10
CA LEU A 158 -9.42 12.99 -5.86
C LEU A 158 -10.00 14.38 -6.01
N ASP A 159 -11.28 14.54 -5.70
CA ASP A 159 -11.87 15.87 -5.52
C ASP A 159 -11.59 16.36 -4.09
N VAL A 160 -11.11 17.59 -3.95
CA VAL A 160 -10.88 18.22 -2.64
C VAL A 160 -11.58 19.57 -2.56
N TYR A 161 -12.09 19.89 -1.38
CA TYR A 161 -12.99 21.02 -1.11
C TYR A 161 -12.51 21.96 0.00
N ALA A 162 -11.32 21.71 0.56
CA ALA A 162 -10.66 22.61 1.50
C ALA A 162 -9.13 22.51 1.40
N PRO A 163 -8.39 23.48 1.97
CA PRO A 163 -6.97 23.31 2.30
C PRO A 163 -6.74 22.10 3.21
N GLY A 164 -5.49 21.63 3.30
CA GLY A 164 -5.09 20.52 4.16
C GLY A 164 -4.11 19.57 3.49
N SER A 165 -3.84 18.44 4.15
CA SER A 165 -2.92 17.42 3.67
C SER A 165 -3.67 16.20 3.16
N TYR A 166 -3.42 15.84 1.90
CA TYR A 166 -4.07 14.74 1.20
C TYR A 166 -3.02 13.70 0.80
N VAL A 167 -3.27 12.44 1.15
CA VAL A 167 -2.29 11.36 1.05
C VAL A 167 -2.81 10.29 0.10
N ALA A 168 -2.00 9.93 -0.89
CA ALA A 168 -2.23 8.79 -1.77
C ALA A 168 -1.30 7.65 -1.35
N CYS A 169 -1.86 6.49 -1.03
CA CYS A 169 -1.10 5.28 -0.69
C CYS A 169 -1.41 4.16 -1.66
N GLY A 170 -0.41 3.33 -1.95
CA GLY A 170 -0.60 2.15 -2.79
C GLY A 170 -1.68 1.22 -2.23
N GLY A 171 -2.49 0.64 -3.12
CA GLY A 171 -3.54 -0.32 -2.79
C GLY A 171 -3.03 -1.74 -2.60
N LYS A 172 -3.95 -2.70 -2.55
CA LYS A 172 -3.64 -4.13 -2.45
C LYS A 172 -2.76 -4.58 -3.62
N GLY A 173 -1.68 -5.30 -3.31
CA GLY A 173 -0.73 -5.79 -4.31
C GLY A 173 0.35 -4.78 -4.71
N SER A 174 0.39 -3.61 -4.06
CA SER A 174 1.48 -2.63 -4.14
C SER A 174 2.44 -2.75 -2.93
N PRO A 175 3.59 -2.05 -2.96
CA PRO A 175 4.49 -1.91 -1.81
C PRO A 175 3.93 -1.09 -0.64
N GLY A 176 2.74 -0.49 -0.76
CA GLY A 176 2.11 0.30 0.31
C GLY A 176 2.73 1.67 0.55
N THR A 177 3.67 2.10 -0.30
CA THR A 177 4.30 3.42 -0.21
C THR A 177 3.28 4.54 -0.48
N CYS A 178 3.43 5.67 0.22
CA CYS A 178 2.52 6.80 0.12
C CYS A 178 3.21 8.07 -0.41
N GLY A 179 2.42 9.02 -0.87
CA GLY A 179 2.82 10.38 -1.17
C GLY A 179 1.80 11.37 -0.63
N VAL A 180 2.24 12.59 -0.33
CA VAL A 180 1.41 13.64 0.25
C VAL A 180 1.39 14.87 -0.65
N CYS A 181 0.23 15.52 -0.73
CA CYS A 181 0.09 16.89 -1.20
C CYS A 181 -0.43 17.76 -0.07
N VAL A 182 0.34 18.76 0.32
CA VAL A 182 -0.10 19.80 1.25
C VAL A 182 -0.62 20.98 0.45
N LEU A 183 -1.90 21.31 0.63
CA LEU A 183 -2.54 22.48 0.04
C LEU A 183 -2.66 23.58 1.10
N ALA A 184 -1.88 24.64 0.94
CA ALA A 184 -1.91 25.78 1.83
C ALA A 184 -3.24 26.56 1.73
N PRO A 185 -3.69 27.21 2.83
CA PRO A 185 -4.87 28.09 2.79
C PRO A 185 -4.79 29.19 1.72
N SER A 186 -3.59 29.70 1.44
CA SER A 186 -3.35 30.71 0.40
C SER A 186 -3.58 30.21 -1.03
N ALA A 187 -3.68 28.89 -1.23
CA ALA A 187 -3.98 28.29 -2.53
C ALA A 187 -5.49 28.16 -2.78
N TRP A 188 -6.37 28.70 -1.92
CA TRP A 188 -7.81 28.52 -2.00
C TRP A 188 -8.58 29.76 -2.49
N GLY A 189 -9.76 29.56 -3.10
CA GLY A 189 -10.67 30.64 -3.49
C GLY A 189 -10.35 31.32 -4.83
N VAL A 190 -9.36 30.81 -5.58
CA VAL A 190 -9.01 31.29 -6.92
C VAL A 190 -8.64 30.12 -7.83
N ILE A 191 -8.71 30.34 -9.14
CA ILE A 191 -8.22 29.40 -10.16
C ILE A 191 -6.84 29.89 -10.61
N HIS A 192 -5.83 29.01 -10.52
CA HIS A 192 -4.45 29.31 -10.83
C HIS A 192 -4.14 29.00 -12.30
N ARG A 193 -3.18 29.76 -12.86
CA ARG A 193 -2.68 29.48 -14.22
C ARG A 193 -1.85 28.20 -14.29
N ASN A 194 -1.15 27.85 -13.20
CA ASN A 194 -0.34 26.65 -13.12
C ASN A 194 -0.63 25.90 -11.80
N PRO A 195 -1.68 25.07 -11.78
CA PRO A 195 -2.10 24.37 -10.56
C PRO A 195 -1.12 23.26 -10.13
N SER A 196 -0.34 22.69 -11.05
CA SER A 196 0.49 21.51 -10.78
C SER A 196 1.52 21.70 -9.67
N GLY A 197 1.97 22.94 -9.43
CA GLY A 197 2.95 23.28 -8.39
C GLY A 197 2.36 23.65 -7.03
N LEU A 198 1.05 23.52 -6.84
CA LEU A 198 0.39 23.91 -5.59
C LEU A 198 0.57 22.90 -4.46
N CYS A 199 0.94 21.66 -4.77
CA CYS A 199 1.27 20.66 -3.76
C CYS A 199 2.66 20.95 -3.19
N GLY A 200 2.71 21.37 -1.93
CA GLY A 200 3.95 21.46 -1.17
C GLY A 200 4.43 20.09 -0.72
N LEU A 201 5.76 19.95 -0.55
CA LEU A 201 6.33 18.90 0.27
C LEU A 201 6.19 19.34 1.73
N SER A 202 5.61 18.50 2.58
CA SER A 202 5.66 18.69 4.04
C SER A 202 7.05 18.38 4.59
#